data_AF-A0A8B6DC34-F1
#
_entry.id   AF-A0A8B6DC34-F1
#
_cell.length_a   1.000
_cell.length_b   1.000
_cell.length_c   1.000
_cell.angle_alpha   90.00
_cell.angle_beta   90.00
_cell.angle_gamma   90.00
#
_symmetry.space_group_name_H-M   'P 1'
#
loop_
_entity.id
_entity.type
_entity.pdbx_description
1 polymer ?
#
loop_
_entity_poly.entity_id
_entity_poly.type
_entity_poly.pdbx_seq_one_letter_code
_entity_poly.pdbx_strand_id
1 'polypeptide(L)'
;MILIKSIKFTKIVRTCYKRTISKDELWDQLPELQAESLVNDLQLRWAAQENIKIRKRQNSSYRSQYCKNGTTPGEKTALLKSNISEDEDDQVRQHPSLHKCCLQLYGLAWFRGACLKLCCDISTLLQPLILK
;
A
#
# COMPACT_ATOMS: atom_id res chain seq x y z
N MET A 1 19.23 16.55 -11.13
CA MET A 1 18.41 15.57 -11.89
C MET A 1 17.16 16.17 -12.57
N ILE A 2 16.46 17.15 -11.96
CA ILE A 2 15.25 17.79 -12.54
C ILE A 2 15.56 18.59 -13.83
N LEU A 3 16.68 19.32 -13.86
CA LEU A 3 17.09 20.10 -15.03
C LEU A 3 17.28 19.24 -16.30
N ILE A 4 17.84 18.03 -16.14
CA ILE A 4 18.11 17.10 -17.25
C ILE A 4 16.79 16.56 -17.84
N LYS A 5 15.77 16.33 -17.00
CA LYS A 5 14.42 15.92 -17.45
C LYS A 5 13.71 17.03 -18.24
N SER A 6 13.85 18.29 -17.80
CA SER A 6 13.26 19.45 -18.48
C SER A 6 13.85 19.71 -19.88
N ILE A 7 15.17 19.55 -20.03
CA ILE A 7 15.86 19.70 -21.33
C ILE A 7 15.40 18.61 -22.32
N LYS A 8 15.27 17.36 -21.85
CA LYS A 8 14.77 16.25 -22.68
C LYS A 8 13.34 16.49 -23.14
N PHE A 9 12.45 16.90 -22.23
CA PHE A 9 11.05 17.21 -22.56
C PHE A 9 10.94 18.30 -23.64
N THR A 10 11.66 19.40 -23.45
CA THR A 10 11.67 20.53 -24.40
C THR A 10 12.12 20.12 -25.81
N LYS A 11 13.07 19.18 -25.91
CA LYS A 11 13.56 18.66 -27.20
C LYS A 11 12.49 17.87 -27.96
N ILE A 12 11.70 17.03 -27.28
CA ILE A 12 10.60 16.31 -27.91
C ILE A 12 9.50 17.27 -28.34
N VAL A 13 9.11 18.23 -27.50
CA VAL A 13 8.08 19.21 -27.86
C VAL A 13 8.44 19.97 -29.15
N ARG A 14 9.71 20.40 -29.28
CA ARG A 14 10.20 21.02 -30.53
C ARG A 14 10.15 20.08 -31.73
N THR A 15 10.30 18.78 -31.51
CA THR A 15 10.27 17.76 -32.57
C THR A 15 8.83 17.49 -33.00
N CYS A 16 7.90 17.34 -32.06
CA CYS A 16 6.45 17.24 -32.32
C CYS A 16 5.94 18.43 -33.13
N TYR A 17 6.43 19.63 -32.83
CA TYR A 17 6.00 20.84 -33.51
C TYR A 17 6.38 20.82 -35.01
N LYS A 18 7.49 20.16 -35.36
CA LYS A 18 8.02 20.14 -36.72
C LYS A 18 7.55 18.93 -37.53
N ARG A 19 7.25 17.81 -36.87
CA ARG A 19 6.84 16.56 -37.52
C ARG A 19 6.05 15.66 -36.57
N THR A 20 5.30 14.74 -37.16
CA THR A 20 4.66 13.64 -36.42
C THR A 20 5.71 12.72 -35.83
N ILE A 21 5.56 12.40 -34.55
CA ILE A 21 6.47 11.53 -33.80
C ILE A 21 6.13 10.05 -34.06
N SER A 22 7.16 9.24 -34.32
CA SER A 22 7.05 7.78 -34.36
C SER A 22 7.20 7.19 -32.95
N LYS A 23 6.70 5.97 -32.74
CA LYS A 23 6.80 5.25 -31.46
C LYS A 23 8.24 5.07 -30.99
N ASP A 24 9.18 4.90 -31.93
CA ASP A 24 10.60 4.67 -31.66
C ASP A 24 11.33 5.92 -31.14
N GLU A 25 10.70 7.10 -31.22
CA GLU A 25 11.26 8.36 -30.74
C GLU A 25 10.83 8.71 -29.31
N LEU A 26 9.96 7.89 -28.71
CA LEU A 26 9.60 7.97 -27.31
C LEU A 26 10.74 7.42 -26.45
N TRP A 27 10.87 7.93 -25.23
CA TRP A 27 11.85 7.40 -24.29
C TRP A 27 11.40 6.05 -23.75
N ASP A 28 12.36 5.15 -23.62
CA ASP A 28 12.16 3.90 -22.90
C ASP A 28 11.66 4.15 -21.49
N GLN A 29 10.75 3.28 -21.06
CA GLN A 29 10.24 3.30 -19.70
C GLN A 29 11.38 3.03 -18.72
N LEU A 30 11.45 3.83 -17.67
CA LEU A 30 12.44 3.68 -16.61
C LEU A 30 12.34 2.26 -16.02
N PRO A 31 13.46 1.54 -15.79
CA PRO A 31 13.43 0.15 -15.33
C PRO A 31 12.64 -0.05 -14.03
N GLU A 32 12.64 0.94 -13.14
CA GLU A 32 11.87 0.96 -11.89
C GLU A 32 10.35 1.08 -12.09
N LEU A 33 9.92 1.56 -13.26
CA LEU A 33 8.51 1.76 -13.61
C LEU A 33 7.99 0.68 -14.55
N GLN A 34 8.85 -0.24 -15.00
CA GLN A 34 8.44 -1.33 -15.89
C GLN A 34 7.45 -2.26 -15.20
N ALA A 35 6.54 -2.85 -15.97
CA ALA A 35 5.52 -3.74 -15.41
C ALA A 35 6.14 -4.92 -14.66
N GLU A 36 7.23 -5.49 -15.18
CA GLU A 36 7.91 -6.63 -14.57
C GLU A 36 8.45 -6.32 -13.18
N SER A 37 9.14 -5.18 -13.02
CA SER A 37 9.69 -4.77 -11.72
C SER A 37 8.58 -4.46 -10.71
N LEU A 38 7.53 -3.75 -11.14
CA LEU A 38 6.38 -3.42 -10.28
C LEU A 38 5.61 -4.66 -9.82
N VAL A 39 5.44 -5.65 -10.71
CA VAL A 39 4.75 -6.90 -10.38
C VAL A 39 5.59 -7.73 -9.41
N ASN A 40 6.91 -7.83 -9.62
CA ASN A 40 7.81 -8.54 -8.72
C ASN A 40 7.81 -7.94 -7.31
N ASP A 41 7.87 -6.61 -7.21
CA ASP A 41 7.81 -5.89 -5.94
C ASP A 41 6.48 -6.11 -5.21
N LEU A 42 5.37 -6.09 -5.95
CA LEU A 42 4.05 -6.37 -5.40
C LEU A 42 3.94 -7.81 -4.89
N GLN A 43 4.42 -8.78 -5.65
CA GLN A 43 4.42 -10.21 -5.27
C GLN A 43 5.26 -10.46 -4.02
N LEU A 44 6.46 -9.86 -3.94
CA LEU A 44 7.34 -9.99 -2.77
C LEU A 44 6.65 -9.48 -1.49
N ARG A 45 6.00 -8.31 -1.56
CA ARG A 45 5.30 -7.73 -0.40
C ARG A 45 4.02 -8.46 -0.07
N TRP A 46 3.33 -9.00 -1.07
CA TRP A 46 2.18 -9.85 -0.86
C TRP A 46 2.54 -11.11 -0.07
N ALA A 47 3.61 -11.81 -0.47
CA ALA A 47 4.14 -12.97 0.24
C ALA A 47 4.59 -12.62 1.68
N ALA A 48 5.22 -11.46 1.88
CA ALA A 48 5.58 -10.99 3.21
C ALA A 48 4.34 -10.76 4.10
N GLN A 49 3.27 -10.20 3.55
CA GLN A 49 2.03 -9.96 4.26
C GLN A 49 1.31 -11.26 4.64
N GLU A 50 1.37 -12.27 3.77
CA GLU A 50 0.86 -13.62 4.04
C GLU A 50 1.64 -14.30 5.18
N ASN A 51 2.97 -14.23 5.14
CA ASN A 51 3.84 -14.79 6.19
C ASN A 51 3.61 -14.17 7.58
N ILE A 52 3.36 -12.86 7.64
CA ILE A 52 3.03 -12.17 8.90
C ILE A 52 1.70 -12.68 9.47
N LYS A 53 0.71 -12.97 8.63
CA LYS A 53 -0.57 -13.54 9.07
C LYS A 53 -0.41 -14.96 9.60
N ILE A 54 0.37 -15.80 8.91
CA ILE A 54 0.66 -17.18 9.35
C ILE A 54 1.27 -17.18 10.75
N ARG A 55 2.27 -16.31 11.00
CA ARG A 55 2.89 -16.16 12.33
C ARG A 55 1.91 -15.69 13.40
N LYS A 56 1.00 -14.76 13.08
CA LYS A 56 -0.04 -14.30 14.01
C LYS A 56 -1.03 -15.41 14.38
N ARG A 57 -1.42 -16.26 13.42
CA ARG A 57 -2.28 -17.44 13.66
C ARG A 57 -1.59 -18.45 14.57
N GLN A 58 -0.32 -18.76 14.32
CA GLN A 58 0.47 -19.67 15.16
C GLN A 58 0.56 -19.16 16.60
N ASN A 59 0.94 -17.89 16.79
CA ASN A 59 1.05 -17.31 18.14
C ASN A 59 -0.29 -17.23 18.89
N SER A 60 -1.40 -17.01 18.18
CA SER A 60 -2.74 -17.04 18.79
C SER A 60 -3.16 -18.45 19.22
N SER A 61 -2.81 -19.47 18.43
CA SER A 61 -3.07 -20.87 18.76
C SER A 61 -2.27 -21.30 20.00
N TYR A 62 -0.98 -20.95 20.06
CA TYR A 62 -0.15 -21.21 21.23
C TYR A 62 -0.73 -20.53 22.48
N ARG A 63 -1.14 -19.26 22.40
CA ARG A 63 -1.73 -18.53 23.53
C ARG A 63 -3.00 -19.18 24.08
N SER A 64 -3.87 -19.69 23.22
CA SER A 64 -5.07 -20.45 23.64
C SER A 64 -4.73 -21.78 24.32
N GLN A 65 -3.68 -22.45 23.87
CA GLN A 65 -3.23 -23.73 24.43
C GLN A 65 -2.61 -23.58 25.84
N TYR A 66 -1.88 -22.49 26.11
CA TYR A 66 -1.35 -22.21 27.46
C TYR A 66 -2.45 -21.86 28.48
N CYS A 67 -3.56 -21.26 28.07
CA CYS A 67 -4.71 -21.00 28.95
C CYS A 67 -5.50 -22.27 29.32
N LYS A 68 -5.42 -23.34 28.51
CA LYS A 68 -6.08 -24.62 28.80
C LYS A 68 -5.29 -25.53 29.74
N ASN A 69 -3.98 -25.31 29.88
CA ASN A 69 -3.10 -26.16 30.71
C ASN A 69 -2.88 -25.61 32.13
N GLY A 70 -3.57 -24.52 32.50
CA GLY A 70 -3.51 -23.90 33.82
C GLY A 70 -4.68 -24.23 34.74
N THR A 71 -5.43 -25.31 34.50
CA THR A 71 -6.56 -25.69 35.37
C THR A 71 -6.06 -26.53 36.54
N THR A 72 -5.84 -25.87 37.68
CA THR A 72 -5.84 -26.50 39.00
C THR A 72 -7.15 -27.26 39.23
N PRO A 73 -7.15 -28.40 39.94
CA PRO A 73 -8.36 -29.18 40.17
C PRO A 73 -9.15 -28.54 41.31
N GLY A 74 -9.93 -27.52 40.99
CA GLY A 74 -10.74 -26.81 41.97
C GLY A 74 -11.92 -26.13 41.30
N GLU A 75 -13.10 -26.69 41.57
CA GLU A 75 -14.41 -26.04 41.43
C GLU A 75 -15.03 -25.98 40.02
N LYS A 76 -15.99 -26.90 39.85
CA LYS A 76 -17.02 -26.89 38.82
C LYS A 76 -17.84 -25.61 38.93
N THR A 77 -17.58 -24.65 38.04
CA THR A 77 -18.59 -23.68 37.61
C THR A 77 -18.74 -23.81 36.10
N ALA A 78 -19.64 -24.70 35.68
CA ALA A 78 -20.19 -24.68 34.33
C ALA A 78 -21.23 -23.56 34.27
N LEU A 79 -20.79 -22.31 34.32
CA LEU A 79 -21.67 -21.16 34.12
C LEU A 79 -21.34 -20.53 32.76
N LEU A 80 -22.27 -20.81 31.84
CA LEU A 80 -22.41 -20.19 30.51
C LEU A 80 -21.31 -20.54 29.50
N LYS A 81 -21.26 -21.82 29.09
CA LYS A 81 -20.96 -22.12 27.68
C LYS A 81 -22.18 -21.72 26.85
N SER A 82 -22.34 -20.43 26.61
CA SER A 82 -23.18 -19.99 25.50
C SER A 82 -22.52 -20.52 24.23
N ASN A 83 -23.22 -21.42 23.53
CA ASN A 83 -23.00 -21.72 22.12
C ASN A 83 -23.24 -20.45 21.29
N ILE A 84 -22.39 -19.44 21.46
CA ILE A 84 -22.18 -18.47 20.40
C ILE A 84 -21.18 -19.19 19.50
N SER A 85 -21.73 -19.81 18.46
CA SER A 85 -21.00 -20.15 17.26
C SER A 85 -20.39 -18.86 16.69
N GLU A 86 -19.29 -18.41 17.27
CA GLU A 86 -18.42 -17.37 16.70
C GLU A 86 -17.48 -17.96 15.62
N ASP A 87 -17.78 -19.14 15.10
CA ASP A 87 -16.93 -19.84 14.13
C ASP A 87 -17.29 -19.55 12.66
N GLU A 88 -18.38 -18.81 12.37
CA GLU A 88 -18.80 -18.57 10.97
C GLU A 88 -18.48 -17.15 10.44
N ASP A 89 -18.44 -16.12 11.29
CA ASP A 89 -18.21 -14.74 10.80
C ASP A 89 -16.73 -14.35 10.65
N ASP A 90 -15.83 -15.07 11.33
CA ASP A 90 -14.37 -14.79 11.27
C ASP A 90 -13.67 -15.38 10.03
N GLN A 91 -14.37 -16.19 9.22
CA GLN A 91 -13.85 -16.68 7.94
C GLN A 91 -13.99 -15.65 6.81
N VAL A 92 -14.95 -14.74 6.88
CA VAL A 92 -15.29 -13.83 5.76
C VAL A 92 -14.31 -12.65 5.62
N ARG A 93 -13.49 -12.35 6.64
CA ARG A 93 -12.55 -11.20 6.65
C ARG A 93 -11.07 -11.56 6.51
N GLN A 94 -10.74 -12.75 6.01
CA GLN A 94 -9.34 -13.21 6.03
C GLN A 94 -8.51 -12.94 4.78
N HIS A 95 -9.08 -12.31 3.74
CA HIS A 95 -8.28 -11.97 2.56
C HIS A 95 -7.20 -10.91 2.88
N PRO A 96 -5.94 -11.10 2.47
CA PRO A 96 -4.96 -10.01 2.45
C PRO A 96 -5.55 -8.83 1.65
N SER A 97 -5.75 -7.69 2.32
CA SER A 97 -6.31 -6.52 1.67
C SER A 97 -5.27 -5.97 0.70
N LEU A 98 -5.54 -6.12 -0.60
CA LEU A 98 -4.73 -5.56 -1.69
C LEU A 98 -4.44 -4.08 -1.47
N HIS A 99 -5.44 -3.34 -0.98
CA HIS A 99 -5.31 -1.93 -0.63
C HIS A 99 -4.15 -1.63 0.33
N LYS A 100 -3.91 -2.46 1.36
CA LYS A 100 -2.79 -2.25 2.30
C LYS A 100 -1.44 -2.49 1.61
N CYS A 101 -1.35 -3.50 0.74
CA CYS A 101 -0.14 -3.79 -0.01
C CYS A 101 0.18 -2.65 -0.99
N CYS A 102 -0.83 -2.17 -1.73
CA CYS A 102 -0.70 -1.02 -2.62
C CYS A 102 -0.31 0.26 -1.88
N LEU A 103 -0.92 0.53 -0.72
CA LEU A 103 -0.60 1.72 0.07
C LEU A 103 0.81 1.65 0.69
N GLN A 104 1.31 0.46 1.02
CA GLN A 104 2.69 0.30 1.47
C GLN A 104 3.71 0.50 0.34
N LEU A 105 3.37 0.14 -0.90
CA LEU A 105 4.26 0.25 -2.05
C LEU A 105 4.27 1.68 -2.61
N TYR A 106 3.08 2.25 -2.84
CA TYR A 106 2.91 3.54 -3.52
C TYR A 106 2.54 4.68 -2.59
N GLY A 107 2.16 4.41 -1.34
CA GLY A 107 1.63 5.44 -0.43
C GLY A 107 2.60 6.56 -0.12
N LEU A 108 3.92 6.28 -0.05
CA LEU A 108 4.91 7.34 0.16
C LEU A 108 5.01 8.28 -1.05
N ALA A 109 4.99 7.73 -2.27
CA ALA A 109 5.00 8.52 -3.50
C ALA A 109 3.71 9.34 -3.63
N TRP A 110 2.57 8.72 -3.34
CA TRP A 110 1.27 9.39 -3.31
C TRP A 110 1.23 10.51 -2.27
N PHE A 111 1.71 10.26 -1.05
CA PHE A 111 1.76 11.25 0.02
C PHE A 111 2.63 12.45 -0.33
N ARG A 112 3.79 12.24 -0.96
CA ARG A 112 4.62 13.33 -1.48
C ARG A 112 3.87 14.20 -2.49
N GLY A 113 3.12 13.58 -3.41
CA GLY A 113 2.27 14.30 -4.36
C GLY A 113 1.15 15.07 -3.67
N ALA A 114 0.50 14.46 -2.68
CA ALA A 114 -0.55 15.11 -1.88
C ALA A 114 -0.03 16.32 -1.09
N CYS A 115 1.16 16.22 -0.47
CA CYS A 115 1.80 17.35 0.19
C CYS A 115 2.10 18.50 -0.76
N LEU A 116 2.63 18.20 -1.95
CA LEU A 116 2.90 19.23 -2.96
C LEU A 116 1.61 19.93 -3.39
N LYS A 117 0.54 19.15 -3.63
CA LYS A 117 -0.77 19.69 -3.99
C LYS A 117 -1.34 20.58 -2.89
N LEU A 118 -1.23 20.15 -1.63
CA LEU A 118 -1.66 20.95 -0.48
C LEU A 118 -0.89 22.28 -0.39
N CYS A 119 0.42 22.27 -0.61
CA CYS A 119 1.21 23.51 -0.69
C CYS A 119 0.74 24.43 -1.83
N CYS A 120 0.44 23.87 -3.01
CA CYS A 120 -0.12 24.64 -4.12
C CYS A 120 -1.48 25.25 -3.75
N ASP A 121 -2.35 24.48 -3.11
CA ASP A 121 -3.68 24.94 -2.71
C ASP A 121 -3.60 26.07 -1.67
N ILE A 122 -2.76 25.93 -0.65
CA ILE A 122 -2.48 27.01 0.31
C ILE A 122 -1.96 28.25 -0.41
N SER A 123 -1.04 28.09 -1.37
CA SER A 123 -0.49 29.21 -2.14
C SER A 123 -1.59 29.93 -2.93
N THR A 124 -2.51 29.18 -3.55
CA THR A 124 -3.65 29.78 -4.27
C THR A 124 -4.63 30.49 -3.35
N LEU A 125 -4.82 29.99 -2.13
CA LEU A 125 -5.66 30.63 -1.11
C LEU A 125 -5.01 31.91 -0.54
N LEU A 126 -3.67 31.94 -0.46
CA LEU A 126 -2.92 33.14 -0.05
C LEU A 126 -2.88 34.22 -1.12
N GLN A 127 -3.01 33.87 -2.40
CA GLN A 127 -2.95 34.80 -3.53
C GLN A 127 -3.88 36.03 -3.38
N PRO A 128 -5.17 35.90 -3.04
CA PRO A 128 -6.05 37.06 -2.82
C PRO A 128 -5.74 37.85 -1.53
N LEU A 129 -5.07 37.25 -0.54
CA LEU A 129 -4.64 37.93 0.68
C LEU A 129 -3.41 38.83 0.44
N ILE A 130 -2.51 38.41 -0.44
CA ILE A 130 -1.31 39.16 -0.82
C ILE A 130 -1.62 40.30 -1.80
N LEU A 131 -2.67 40.15 -2.62
CA LEU A 131 -3.09 41.17 -3.58
C LEU A 131 -3.91 42.33 -2.97
N LYS A 132 -4.27 42.26 -1.68
CA LYS A 132 -4.92 43.34 -0.94
C LYS A 132 -3.88 44.22 -0.24
#